data_AF-A0A936U4N7-F1
#
_entry.id   AF-A0A936U4N7-F1
#
_cell.length_a   1.000
_cell.length_b   1.000
_cell.length_c   1.000
_cell.angle_alpha   90.00
_cell.angle_beta   90.00
_cell.angle_gamma   90.00
#
_symmetry.space_group_name_H-M   'P 1'
#
loop_
_entity.id
_entity.type
_entity.pdbx_description
1 polymer ?
#
loop_
_entity_poly.entity_id
_entity_poly.type
_entity_poly.pdbx_seq_one_letter_code
_entity_poly.pdbx_strand_id
1 'polypeptide(L)'
;MGPIILGALDKVLIDQVLKTTGEALHACYLPRLAERPTLEGRVTVKFVIAKDGTVSSATIKSIDDTLRDEALAVCALNTIRGLKFPEPKGGGIVIASYPFHFDASEATAPEAPKAPAP
;
A
#
# COMPACT_ATOMS: atom_id res chain seq x y z
N MET A 1 -8.96 9.16 10.72
CA MET A 1 -9.77 8.78 9.54
C MET A 1 -9.31 7.42 9.05
N GLY A 2 -10.21 6.44 8.94
CA GLY A 2 -9.91 5.14 8.33
C GLY A 2 -9.77 5.22 6.81
N PRO A 3 -9.38 4.10 6.15
CA PRO A 3 -9.31 4.03 4.70
C PRO A 3 -10.70 4.27 4.08
N ILE A 4 -10.74 5.01 2.98
CA ILE A 4 -11.98 5.25 2.22
C ILE A 4 -12.06 4.17 1.15
N ILE A 5 -13.11 3.35 1.22
CA ILE A 5 -13.40 2.30 0.23
C ILE A 5 -14.76 2.60 -0.37
N LEU A 6 -14.77 2.87 -1.67
CA LEU A 6 -15.97 3.17 -2.45
C LEU A 6 -16.16 2.03 -3.44
N GLY A 7 -17.08 1.12 -3.15
CA GLY A 7 -17.40 -0.01 -4.02
C GLY A 7 -17.83 -1.24 -3.23
N ALA A 8 -18.16 -2.31 -3.96
CA ALA A 8 -18.66 -3.55 -3.38
C ALA A 8 -17.54 -4.59 -3.19
N LEU A 9 -16.46 -4.18 -2.53
CA LEU A 9 -15.37 -5.08 -2.12
C LEU A 9 -15.12 -4.93 -0.64
N ASP A 10 -15.19 -6.05 0.07
CA ASP A 10 -14.98 -6.07 1.51
C ASP A 10 -13.55 -5.64 1.87
N LYS A 11 -13.45 -4.81 2.92
CA LYS A 11 -12.16 -4.40 3.50
C LYS A 11 -11.26 -5.60 3.77
N VAL A 12 -11.82 -6.70 4.28
CA VAL A 12 -11.07 -7.91 4.67
C VAL A 12 -10.28 -8.50 3.50
N LEU A 13 -10.87 -8.50 2.31
CA LEU A 13 -10.22 -9.02 1.11
C LEU A 13 -9.07 -8.10 0.65
N ILE A 14 -9.29 -6.80 0.73
CA ILE A 14 -8.24 -5.80 0.46
C ILE A 14 -7.09 -5.97 1.46
N ASP A 15 -7.42 -6.11 2.74
CA ASP A 15 -6.47 -6.28 3.85
C ASP A 15 -5.57 -7.52 3.63
N GLN A 16 -6.15 -8.65 3.22
CA GLN A 16 -5.38 -9.86 2.91
C GLN A 16 -4.35 -9.64 1.80
N VAL A 17 -4.74 -9.00 0.69
CA VAL A 17 -3.84 -8.71 -0.42
C VAL A 17 -2.75 -7.72 0.01
N LEU A 18 -3.13 -6.68 0.77
CA LEU A 18 -2.18 -5.70 1.29
C LEU A 18 -1.18 -6.32 2.26
N LYS A 19 -1.59 -7.33 3.03
CA LYS A 19 -0.70 -8.05 3.94
C LYS A 19 0.43 -8.77 3.19
N THR A 20 0.11 -9.45 2.08
CA THR A 20 1.12 -10.07 1.19
C THR A 20 1.93 -9.04 0.39
N THR A 21 1.38 -7.84 0.20
CA THR A 21 2.08 -6.74 -0.50
C THR A 21 3.19 -6.15 0.36
N GLY A 22 3.10 -6.29 1.70
CA GLY A 22 4.09 -5.77 2.64
C GLY A 22 5.52 -6.16 2.28
N GLU A 23 5.78 -7.43 1.93
CA GLU A 23 7.12 -7.88 1.53
C GLU A 23 7.61 -7.21 0.24
N ALA A 24 6.75 -7.03 -0.75
CA ALA A 24 7.13 -6.39 -2.02
C ALA A 24 7.40 -4.89 -1.83
N LEU A 25 6.62 -4.21 -0.99
CA LEU A 25 6.87 -2.82 -0.61
C LEU A 25 8.14 -2.69 0.23
N HIS A 26 8.40 -3.65 1.12
CA HIS A 26 9.63 -3.70 1.90
C HIS A 26 10.84 -3.82 0.96
N ALA A 27 10.78 -4.67 -0.06
CA ALA A 27 11.85 -4.76 -1.06
C ALA A 27 12.12 -3.43 -1.80
N CYS A 28 11.08 -2.62 -2.07
CA CYS A 28 11.25 -1.27 -2.61
C CYS A 28 11.92 -0.30 -1.62
N TYR A 29 11.75 -0.54 -0.33
CA TYR A 29 12.17 0.34 0.77
C TYR A 29 13.58 0.02 1.29
N LEU A 30 14.00 -1.25 1.30
CA LEU A 30 15.36 -1.70 1.68
C LEU A 30 16.52 -0.89 1.07
N PRO A 31 16.60 -0.66 -0.25
CA PRO A 31 17.69 0.14 -0.82
C PRO A 31 17.68 1.59 -0.33
N ARG A 32 16.50 2.13 -0.04
CA ARG A 32 16.34 3.51 0.47
C ARG A 32 16.81 3.62 1.90
N LEU A 33 16.52 2.60 2.72
CA LEU A 33 17.02 2.49 4.09
C LEU A 33 18.54 2.45 4.16
N ALA A 34 19.19 1.78 3.21
CA ALA A 34 20.65 1.74 3.12
C ALA A 34 21.26 3.14 2.88
N GLU A 35 20.56 3.99 2.12
CA GLU A 35 20.97 5.38 1.88
C GLU A 35 20.58 6.30 3.05
N ARG A 36 19.40 6.09 3.63
CA ARG A 36 18.79 6.93 4.66
C ARG A 36 18.12 6.05 5.74
N PRO A 37 18.84 5.71 6.83
CA PRO A 37 18.33 4.84 7.88
C PRO A 37 17.27 5.49 8.78
N THR A 38 16.83 6.72 8.48
CA THR A 38 15.80 7.47 9.20
C THR A 38 14.60 7.78 8.31
N LEU A 39 14.37 7.01 7.24
CA LEU A 39 13.22 7.20 6.35
C LEU A 39 11.95 6.75 7.04
N GLU A 40 11.13 7.65 7.53
CA GLU A 40 9.89 7.29 8.21
C GLU A 40 8.77 8.23 7.82
N GLY A 41 7.53 7.75 7.96
CA GLY A 41 6.33 8.53 7.68
C GLY A 41 5.20 7.71 7.05
N ARG A 42 4.27 8.41 6.40
CA ARG A 42 3.03 7.86 5.87
C ARG A 42 2.89 8.21 4.39
N VAL A 43 2.50 7.22 3.61
CA VAL A 43 2.06 7.42 2.23
C VAL A 43 0.62 6.98 2.08
N THR A 44 -0.23 7.88 1.60
CA THR A 44 -1.61 7.55 1.25
C THR A 44 -1.67 7.25 -0.23
N VAL A 45 -1.93 6.00 -0.57
CA VAL A 45 -2.09 5.56 -1.97
C VAL A 45 -3.57 5.40 -2.27
N LYS A 46 -3.99 6.00 -3.38
CA LYS A 46 -5.32 5.81 -3.95
C LYS A 46 -5.20 4.92 -5.18
N PHE A 47 -5.95 3.84 -5.22
CA PHE A 47 -5.99 2.95 -6.36
C PHE A 47 -7.42 2.56 -6.72
N VAL A 48 -7.61 2.22 -7.99
CA VAL A 48 -8.89 1.85 -8.59
C VAL A 48 -8.79 0.41 -9.04
N ILE A 49 -9.61 -0.44 -8.43
CA ILE A 49 -9.75 -1.85 -8.78
C ILE A 49 -10.90 -1.96 -9.80
N ALA A 50 -10.63 -2.61 -10.92
CA ALA A 50 -11.61 -2.91 -11.95
C ALA A 50 -12.56 -4.03 -11.51
N LYS A 51 -13.63 -4.25 -12.27
CA LYS A 51 -14.59 -5.34 -12.03
C LYS A 51 -13.93 -6.73 -12.03
N ASP A 52 -12.83 -6.90 -12.77
CA ASP A 52 -12.05 -8.14 -12.86
C ASP A 52 -11.05 -8.31 -11.71
N GLY A 53 -11.07 -7.40 -10.73
CA GLY A 53 -10.17 -7.39 -9.58
C GLY A 53 -8.76 -6.89 -9.86
N THR A 54 -8.45 -6.47 -11.09
CA THR A 54 -7.14 -5.88 -11.44
C THR A 54 -7.09 -4.40 -11.07
N VAL A 55 -5.92 -3.91 -10.69
CA VAL A 55 -5.74 -2.47 -10.43
C VAL A 55 -5.62 -1.73 -11.76
N SER A 56 -6.66 -0.99 -12.12
CA SER A 56 -6.70 -0.21 -13.36
C SER A 56 -5.88 1.07 -13.24
N SER A 57 -5.83 1.68 -12.06
CA SER A 57 -5.05 2.89 -11.80
C SER A 57 -4.56 2.95 -10.36
N ALA A 58 -3.35 3.45 -10.13
CA ALA A 58 -2.79 3.69 -8.82
C ALA A 58 -2.09 5.05 -8.80
N THR A 59 -2.29 5.83 -7.74
CA THR A 59 -1.72 7.17 -7.61
C THR A 59 -1.47 7.49 -6.14
N ILE A 60 -0.36 8.16 -5.85
CA ILE A 60 -0.09 8.67 -4.50
C ILE A 60 -0.93 9.91 -4.27
N LYS A 61 -1.76 9.87 -3.23
CA LYS A 61 -2.59 11.00 -2.81
C LYS A 61 -1.80 11.96 -1.91
N SER A 62 -0.98 11.42 -1.01
CA SER A 62 -0.16 12.19 -0.09
C SER A 62 1.04 11.37 0.36
N ILE A 63 2.20 12.00 0.50
CA ILE A 63 3.43 11.40 1.00
C ILE A 63 4.11 12.38 1.94
N ASP A 64 4.59 11.89 3.08
CA ASP A 64 5.43 12.70 3.98
C ASP A 64 6.74 13.10 3.31
N ASP A 65 7.24 14.29 3.61
CA ASP A 65 8.44 14.85 2.99
C ASP A 65 9.70 14.01 3.29
N THR A 66 9.78 13.46 4.50
CA THR A 66 10.84 12.54 4.94
C THR A 66 10.87 11.24 4.13
N LEU A 67 9.74 10.80 3.59
CA LEU A 67 9.59 9.61 2.75
C LEU A 67 9.43 9.95 1.26
N ARG A 68 9.58 11.23 0.90
CA ARG A 68 9.36 11.72 -0.46
C ARG A 68 10.51 11.31 -1.36
N ASP A 69 10.41 10.09 -1.86
CA ASP A 69 11.32 9.52 -2.83
C ASP A 69 10.52 9.04 -4.05
N GLU A 70 10.85 9.60 -5.21
CA GLU A 70 10.11 9.32 -6.44
C GLU A 70 10.29 7.86 -6.88
N ALA A 71 11.44 7.26 -6.62
CA ALA A 71 11.70 5.88 -6.97
C ALA A 71 11.01 4.90 -6.02
N LEU A 72 10.93 5.20 -4.72
CA LEU A 72 10.09 4.46 -3.78
C LEU A 72 8.61 4.54 -4.21
N ALA A 73 8.14 5.74 -4.52
CA ALA A 73 6.79 5.99 -5.01
C ALA A 73 6.47 5.15 -6.26
N VAL A 74 7.34 5.19 -7.27
CA VAL A 74 7.18 4.43 -8.52
C VAL A 74 7.20 2.92 -8.25
N CYS A 75 8.12 2.42 -7.43
CA CYS A 75 8.21 1.00 -7.08
C CYS A 75 6.95 0.52 -6.34
N ALA A 76 6.46 1.30 -5.38
CA ALA A 76 5.23 1.02 -4.66
C ALA A 76 4.01 1.01 -5.58
N LEU A 77 3.89 2.02 -6.45
CA LEU A 77 2.81 2.09 -7.44
C LEU A 77 2.84 0.90 -8.40
N ASN A 78 4.02 0.51 -8.89
CA ASN A 78 4.16 -0.63 -9.80
C ASN A 78 3.80 -1.95 -9.12
N THR A 79 4.23 -2.13 -7.87
CA THR A 79 3.84 -3.27 -7.03
C THR A 79 2.32 -3.34 -6.90
N ILE A 80 1.68 -2.24 -6.49
CA ILE A 80 0.22 -2.18 -6.32
C ILE A 80 -0.52 -2.45 -7.64
N ARG A 81 -0.02 -1.91 -8.77
CA ARG A 81 -0.61 -2.15 -10.09
C ARG A 81 -0.52 -3.62 -10.53
N GLY A 82 0.51 -4.33 -10.09
CA GLY A 82 0.69 -5.76 -10.33
C GLY A 82 -0.19 -6.66 -9.45
N LEU A 83 -0.81 -6.12 -8.40
CA LEU A 83 -1.66 -6.91 -7.51
C LEU A 83 -2.98 -7.28 -8.19
N LYS A 84 -3.46 -8.48 -7.86
CA LYS A 84 -4.79 -8.94 -8.24
C LYS A 84 -5.66 -9.07 -7.00
N PHE A 85 -6.64 -8.19 -6.91
CA PHE A 85 -7.69 -8.25 -5.90
C PHE A 85 -8.79 -9.22 -6.35
N PRO A 86 -9.56 -9.77 -5.39
CA PRO A 86 -10.75 -10.54 -5.72
C PRO A 86 -11.84 -9.64 -6.32
N GLU A 87 -12.70 -10.26 -7.13
CA GLU A 87 -13.74 -9.55 -7.89
C GLU A 87 -14.78 -8.90 -6.95
N PRO A 88 -15.06 -7.59 -7.10
CA PRO A 88 -16.09 -6.92 -6.31
C PRO A 88 -17.48 -7.48 -6.58
N LYS A 89 -18.23 -7.77 -5.51
CA LYS A 89 -19.61 -8.27 -5.57
C LYS A 89 -20.56 -7.19 -6.06
N GLY A 90 -20.75 -7.10 -7.38
CA GLY A 90 -21.62 -6.10 -7.99
C GLY A 90 -21.13 -5.57 -9.34
N GLY A 91 -20.00 -6.06 -9.85
CA GLY A 91 -19.53 -5.77 -11.21
C GLY A 91 -19.09 -4.32 -11.46
N GLY A 92 -18.97 -3.52 -10.40
CA GLY A 92 -18.48 -2.14 -10.45
C GLY A 92 -16.98 -2.02 -10.25
N ILE A 93 -16.48 -0.78 -10.35
CA ILE A 93 -15.12 -0.43 -9.93
C ILE A 93 -15.09 -0.13 -8.43
N VAL A 94 -13.95 -0.40 -7.79
CA VAL A 94 -13.72 -0.06 -6.38
C VAL A 94 -12.61 0.96 -6.29
N ILE A 95 -12.86 2.07 -5.60
CA ILE A 95 -11.85 3.08 -5.33
C ILE A 95 -11.44 2.93 -3.87
N ALA A 96 -10.21 2.51 -3.64
CA ALA A 96 -9.63 2.35 -2.31
C ALA A 96 -8.56 3.41 -2.07
N SER A 97 -8.61 4.05 -0.90
CA SER A 97 -7.55 4.93 -0.41
C SER A 97 -7.02 4.39 0.90
N TYR A 98 -5.78 3.90 0.87
CA TYR A 98 -5.14 3.27 2.01
C TYR A 98 -3.87 4.02 2.42
N PRO A 99 -3.74 4.39 3.71
CA PRO A 99 -2.48 4.87 4.26
C PRO A 99 -1.56 3.68 4.56
N PHE A 100 -0.36 3.72 4.01
CA PHE A 100 0.75 2.85 4.35
C PHE A 100 1.71 3.62 5.24
N HIS A 101 2.11 3.02 6.34
CA HIS A 101 3.14 3.58 7.22
C HIS A 101 4.42 2.82 6.95
N PHE A 102 5.51 3.55 6.79
CA PHE A 102 6.84 2.98 6.71
C PHE A 102 7.61 3.54 7.90
N ASP A 103 8.12 2.63 8.73
CA ASP A 103 8.85 2.97 9.93
C ASP A 103 10.33 2.61 9.72
N ALA A 104 11.23 3.58 9.95
CA ALA A 104 12.68 3.36 9.81
C ALA A 104 13.22 2.28 10.77
N SER A 105 12.46 1.97 11.83
CA SER A 105 12.77 0.91 12.80
C SER A 105 12.70 -0.50 12.21
N GLU A 106 12.10 -0.71 11.05
CA GLU A 106 12.08 -2.03 10.37
C GLU A 106 13.48 -2.46 9.88
N ALA A 107 14.42 -1.52 9.73
CA ALA A 107 15.82 -1.86 9.41
C ALA A 107 16.60 -2.50 10.58
N THR A 108 16.10 -2.40 11.81
CA THR A 108 16.81 -2.86 13.02
C THR A 108 16.08 -3.98 13.79
N ALA A 109 14.94 -4.47 13.31
CA ALA A 109 14.20 -5.53 14.00
C ALA A 109 13.55 -6.53 13.03
N PRO A 110 13.79 -7.86 13.17
CA PRO A 110 12.99 -8.87 12.48
C PRO A 110 11.57 -8.88 13.04
N GLU A 111 10.63 -8.42 12.20
CA GLU A 111 9.18 -8.69 12.18
C GLU A 111 8.36 -8.38 13.45
N ALA A 112 7.46 -7.40 13.32
CA ALA A 112 6.17 -7.46 13.98
C ALA A 112 5.08 -7.02 12.99
N PRO A 113 4.34 -7.97 12.38
CA PRO A 113 3.17 -7.63 11.56
C PRO A 113 2.15 -6.98 12.49
N LYS A 114 2.01 -5.65 12.39
CA LYS A 114 1.09 -4.87 13.22
C LYS A 114 -0.34 -5.32 12.91
N ALA A 115 -0.84 -6.21 13.76
CA ALA A 115 -2.19 -6.73 13.72
C ALA A 115 -3.21 -5.56 13.76
N PRO A 116 -4.36 -5.70 13.08
CA PRO A 116 -5.36 -4.65 13.00
C PRO A 116 -5.95 -4.32 14.39
N ALA A 117 -6.21 -3.03 14.62
CA ALA A 117 -6.68 -2.44 15.88
C ALA A 117 -8.02 -3.04 16.41
N PRO A 118 -8.26 -2.97 17.75
CA PRO A 118 -9.41 -3.58 18.44
C PRO A 118 -10.77 -2.93 18.14
#